data_AF-A0A940MAE3-F1
#
_entry.id   AF-A0A940MAE3-F1
#
_cell.length_a   1.000
_cell.length_b   1.000
_cell.length_c   1.000
_cell.angle_alpha   90.00
_cell.angle_beta   90.00
_cell.angle_gamma   90.00
#
_symmetry.space_group_name_H-M   'P 1'
#
loop_
_entity.id
_entity.type
_entity.pdbx_description
1 polymer ?
#
loop_
_entity_poly.entity_id
_entity_poly.type
_entity_poly.pdbx_seq_one_letter_code
_entity_poly.pdbx_strand_id
1 'polypeptide(L)'
;MSDTGRRWMLQHEIGHALASGATHGREERRMLKFISRQQVDAYFDRVATTLAELSPHMLEARHPDGSHESYDYAGLLAMGIEGLFAPMAAHQPRAHAALMARSPEILVAELTTTDPIGRKTWNDDAFVGSGEHYVRVAAAFRGESIAAAGERSVLWTRYASLPPAIAQAYYFHANGLELVHQLPGNPYQSRGLPARLDVWLRADQVGGSGRKQLNEIKQGFAAIADPDAPPRRDGLVWRSFACVLDSREQDDSGSAGDLLFVQEQSPSQRMFHVHDGNFAAIRQVDDPVGLYDEYVAWVFSGGAGTFDFCLYSRPA
;
A
#
# COMPACT_ATOMS: atom_id res chain seq x y z
N MET A 1 10.96 -23.35 -16.98
CA MET A 1 10.89 -22.09 -16.21
C MET A 1 11.18 -20.95 -17.17
N SER A 2 10.29 -19.95 -17.26
CA SER A 2 10.47 -18.82 -18.18
C SER A 2 11.67 -17.96 -17.74
N ASP A 3 12.36 -17.35 -18.70
CA ASP A 3 13.49 -16.44 -18.45
C ASP A 3 13.12 -15.26 -17.53
N THR A 4 11.84 -14.91 -17.45
CA THR A 4 11.28 -13.93 -16.51
C THR A 4 11.45 -14.34 -15.05
N GLY A 5 11.36 -15.64 -14.74
CA GLY A 5 11.55 -16.17 -13.39
C GLY A 5 13.01 -16.22 -12.94
N ARG A 6 13.96 -16.30 -13.88
CA ARG A 6 15.41 -16.25 -13.59
C ARG A 6 15.90 -14.82 -13.37
N ARG A 7 15.31 -13.82 -14.04
CA ARG A 7 15.62 -12.39 -13.87
C ARG A 7 15.20 -11.83 -12.50
N TRP A 8 14.08 -12.29 -11.96
CA TRP A 8 13.64 -11.89 -10.61
C TRP A 8 14.58 -12.44 -9.53
N MET A 9 15.07 -13.67 -9.69
CA MET A 9 16.05 -14.28 -8.76
C MET A 9 17.41 -13.55 -8.75
N LEU A 10 17.91 -13.09 -9.89
CA LEU A 10 19.21 -12.40 -9.98
C LEU A 10 19.20 -10.99 -9.36
N GLN A 11 18.08 -10.25 -9.43
CA GLN A 11 17.94 -9.00 -8.68
C GLN A 11 17.81 -9.25 -7.17
N HIS A 12 17.20 -10.37 -6.77
CA HIS A 12 17.11 -10.79 -5.36
C HIS A 12 18.47 -11.21 -4.77
N GLU A 13 19.31 -11.91 -5.55
CA GLU A 13 20.64 -12.36 -5.12
C GLU A 13 21.63 -11.20 -4.95
N ILE A 14 21.54 -10.15 -5.78
CA ILE A 14 22.39 -8.95 -5.64
C ILE A 14 21.96 -8.12 -4.41
N GLY A 15 20.66 -8.02 -4.13
CA GLY A 15 20.16 -7.40 -2.89
C GLY A 15 20.60 -8.14 -1.63
N HIS A 16 20.59 -9.48 -1.66
CA HIS A 16 21.05 -10.31 -0.54
C HIS A 16 22.57 -10.26 -0.32
N ALA A 17 23.37 -10.06 -1.37
CA ALA A 17 24.82 -9.96 -1.27
C ALA A 17 25.28 -8.68 -0.55
N LEU A 18 24.52 -7.58 -0.67
CA LEU A 18 24.79 -6.34 0.08
C LEU A 18 24.29 -6.40 1.53
N ALA A 19 23.38 -7.32 1.86
CA ALA A 19 22.85 -7.53 3.20
C ALA A 19 23.61 -8.57 4.05
N SER A 20 24.50 -9.37 3.45
CA SER A 20 25.12 -10.57 4.08
C SER A 20 26.59 -10.42 4.50
N GLY A 21 27.04 -9.20 4.79
CA GLY A 21 28.26 -8.96 5.58
C GLY A 21 28.10 -9.48 7.01
N ALA A 22 28.24 -10.79 7.19
CA ALA A 22 28.07 -11.48 8.47
C ALA A 22 29.28 -11.28 9.40
N THR A 23 29.03 -11.01 10.69
CA THR A 23 29.52 -11.87 11.80
C THR A 23 28.94 -11.47 13.17
N HIS A 24 28.30 -12.45 13.82
CA HIS A 24 28.21 -12.70 15.26
C HIS A 24 27.76 -11.57 16.21
N GLY A 25 26.44 -11.50 16.39
CA GLY A 25 25.78 -10.98 17.58
C GLY A 25 24.28 -11.26 17.46
N ARG A 26 23.74 -12.16 18.29
CA ARG A 26 22.28 -12.35 18.44
C ARG A 26 21.73 -11.17 19.26
N GLU A 27 21.92 -9.96 18.77
CA GLU A 27 20.96 -8.89 19.07
C GLU A 27 19.72 -9.21 18.25
N GLU A 28 18.55 -9.13 18.87
CA GLU A 28 17.31 -9.00 18.13
C GLU A 28 17.49 -7.81 17.17
N ARG A 29 17.85 -8.10 15.91
CA ARG A 29 17.68 -7.13 14.83
C ARG A 29 16.18 -6.89 14.79
N ARG A 30 15.72 -5.88 15.54
CA ARG A 30 14.46 -5.20 15.27
C ARG A 30 14.57 -4.81 13.81
N MET A 31 13.96 -5.60 12.92
CA MET A 31 13.80 -5.18 11.55
C MET A 31 13.04 -3.87 11.61
N LEU A 32 13.67 -2.81 11.10
CA LEU A 32 13.05 -1.51 11.05
C LEU A 32 11.80 -1.66 10.17
N LYS A 33 10.63 -1.35 10.73
CA LYS A 33 9.36 -1.36 9.98
C LYS A 33 9.34 -0.32 8.86
N PHE A 34 10.23 0.65 8.91
CA PHE A 34 10.28 1.75 7.97
C PHE A 34 11.65 1.82 7.32
N ILE A 35 11.68 2.38 6.12
CA ILE A 35 12.93 2.75 5.46
C ILE A 35 13.45 4.09 5.99
N SER A 36 14.77 4.20 6.11
CA SER A 36 15.43 5.44 6.50
C SER A 36 15.71 6.36 5.31
N ARG A 37 15.91 7.64 5.59
CA ARG A 37 16.42 8.60 4.59
C ARG A 37 17.71 8.12 3.95
N GLN A 38 18.64 7.59 4.76
CA GLN A 38 19.94 7.10 4.29
C GLN A 38 19.79 5.96 3.28
N GLN A 39 18.84 5.03 3.49
CA GLN A 39 18.58 3.95 2.55
C GLN A 39 17.99 4.47 1.24
N VAL A 40 17.13 5.49 1.27
CA VAL A 40 16.61 6.15 0.06
C VAL A 40 17.75 6.82 -0.71
N ASP A 41 18.56 7.65 -0.04
CA ASP A 41 19.69 8.35 -0.67
C ASP A 41 20.76 7.39 -1.20
N ALA A 42 20.94 6.22 -0.58
CA ALA A 42 21.90 5.22 -1.03
C ALA A 42 21.42 4.41 -2.25
N TYR A 43 20.10 4.30 -2.44
CA TYR A 43 19.51 3.50 -3.51
C TYR A 43 19.25 4.31 -4.79
N PHE A 44 18.83 5.58 -4.65
CA PHE A 44 18.44 6.42 -5.78
C PHE A 44 19.57 7.36 -6.21
N ASP A 45 19.67 7.63 -7.52
CA ASP A 45 20.68 8.54 -8.08
C ASP A 45 20.40 10.00 -7.72
N ARG A 46 19.12 10.33 -7.56
CA ARG A 46 18.64 11.67 -7.21
C ARG A 46 17.48 11.55 -6.23
N VAL A 47 17.52 12.41 -5.21
CA VAL A 47 16.41 12.61 -4.27
C VAL A 47 16.14 14.12 -4.19
N ALA A 48 14.91 14.51 -4.47
CA ALA A 48 14.42 15.88 -4.47
C ALA A 48 13.44 16.10 -3.33
N THR A 49 13.53 17.27 -2.69
CA THR A 49 12.54 17.77 -1.71
C THR A 49 11.86 19.04 -2.20
N THR A 50 12.32 19.59 -3.33
CA THR A 50 11.74 20.78 -3.96
C THR A 50 11.56 20.61 -5.47
N LEU A 51 10.69 21.42 -6.08
CA LEU A 51 10.46 21.40 -7.53
C LEU A 51 11.73 21.71 -8.34
N ALA A 52 12.61 22.57 -7.82
CA ALA A 52 13.83 22.97 -8.52
C ALA A 52 14.86 21.82 -8.63
N GLU A 53 14.74 20.79 -7.79
CA GLU A 53 15.66 19.65 -7.74
C GLU A 53 15.20 18.50 -8.63
N LEU A 54 13.93 18.49 -9.05
CA LEU A 54 13.38 17.47 -9.93
C LEU A 54 14.08 17.46 -11.29
N SER A 55 14.18 16.27 -11.89
CA SER A 55 14.58 16.17 -13.29
C SER A 55 13.49 16.72 -14.23
N PRO A 56 13.85 17.12 -15.46
CA PRO A 56 12.87 17.54 -16.45
C PRO A 56 11.76 16.50 -16.67
N HIS A 57 12.10 15.21 -16.64
CA HIS A 57 11.17 14.10 -16.82
C HIS A 57 10.12 14.03 -15.71
N MET A 58 10.53 14.20 -14.45
CA MET A 58 9.62 14.26 -13.31
C MET A 58 8.76 15.53 -13.31
N LEU A 59 9.35 16.68 -13.68
CA LEU A 59 8.62 17.94 -13.80
C LEU A 59 7.51 17.88 -14.87
N GLU A 60 7.77 17.18 -15.96
CA GLU A 60 6.83 17.02 -17.07
C GLU A 60 5.87 15.84 -16.89
N ALA A 61 6.03 15.04 -15.82
CA ALA A 61 5.32 13.78 -15.59
C ALA A 61 5.40 12.84 -16.82
N ARG A 62 6.61 12.66 -17.35
CA ARG A 62 6.85 11.90 -18.58
C ARG A 62 8.08 11.02 -18.46
N HIS A 63 7.96 9.76 -18.86
CA HIS A 63 9.09 8.83 -18.84
C HIS A 63 10.26 9.36 -19.72
N PRO A 64 11.54 9.14 -19.34
CA PRO A 64 12.70 9.70 -20.06
C PRO A 64 12.79 9.39 -21.56
N ASP A 65 12.23 8.26 -22.00
CA ASP A 65 12.17 7.88 -23.42
C ASP A 65 10.95 8.44 -24.18
N GLY A 66 10.08 9.19 -23.49
CA GLY A 66 8.87 9.80 -24.04
C GLY A 66 7.74 8.81 -24.37
N SER A 67 7.87 7.53 -24.00
CA SER A 67 6.94 6.48 -24.42
C SER A 67 5.59 6.51 -23.69
N HIS A 68 5.54 7.05 -22.47
CA HIS A 68 4.33 7.12 -21.66
C HIS A 68 4.40 8.23 -20.61
N GLU A 69 3.24 8.57 -20.05
CA GLU A 69 3.10 9.45 -18.90
C GLU A 69 3.60 8.76 -17.62
N SER A 70 4.20 9.54 -16.73
CA SER A 70 4.60 9.13 -15.37
C SER A 70 3.66 9.77 -14.34
N TYR A 71 3.87 9.47 -13.06
CA TYR A 71 3.10 10.03 -11.97
C TYR A 71 3.43 11.52 -11.75
N ASP A 72 2.50 12.25 -11.12
CA ASP A 72 2.60 13.70 -10.89
C ASP A 72 3.40 14.04 -9.63
N TYR A 73 4.70 13.75 -9.65
CA TYR A 73 5.59 14.07 -8.54
C TYR A 73 5.76 15.58 -8.32
N ALA A 74 5.70 16.36 -9.41
CA ALA A 74 5.72 17.82 -9.32
C ALA A 74 4.46 18.35 -8.60
N GLY A 75 3.27 17.85 -8.95
CA GLY A 75 2.03 18.17 -8.24
C GLY A 75 2.10 17.78 -6.76
N LEU A 76 2.67 16.61 -6.44
CA LEU A 76 2.84 16.14 -5.08
C LEU A 76 3.75 17.08 -4.26
N LEU A 77 4.92 17.47 -4.80
CA LEU A 77 5.83 18.42 -4.12
C LEU A 77 5.23 19.83 -4.01
N ALA A 78 4.54 20.31 -5.05
CA ALA A 78 3.89 21.62 -5.03
C ALA A 78 2.77 21.72 -3.99
N MET A 79 2.04 20.62 -3.77
CA MET A 79 0.98 20.51 -2.78
C MET A 79 1.53 20.54 -1.34
N GLY A 80 2.72 19.98 -1.13
CA GLY A 80 3.36 19.87 0.17
C GLY A 80 2.62 18.92 1.13
N ILE A 81 3.21 18.69 2.30
CA ILE A 81 2.68 17.76 3.31
C ILE A 81 1.26 18.16 3.76
N GLU A 82 1.06 19.44 4.05
CA GLU A 82 -0.23 19.94 4.56
C GLU A 82 -1.35 19.74 3.54
N GLY A 83 -1.09 20.02 2.26
CA GLY A 83 -2.07 19.80 1.20
C GLY A 83 -2.32 18.31 0.94
N LEU A 84 -1.25 17.51 0.90
CA LEU A 84 -1.35 16.07 0.64
C LEU A 84 -2.21 15.36 1.68
N PHE A 85 -2.06 15.71 2.95
CA PHE A 85 -2.76 15.09 4.07
C PHE A 85 -3.94 15.89 4.64
N ALA A 86 -4.35 17.00 3.99
CA ALA A 86 -5.54 17.75 4.39
C ALA A 86 -6.82 16.88 4.46
N PRO A 87 -7.09 15.95 3.50
CA PRO A 87 -8.21 15.02 3.62
C PRO A 87 -8.08 14.08 4.84
N MET A 88 -6.86 13.62 5.14
CA MET A 88 -6.62 12.78 6.32
C MET A 88 -6.92 13.56 7.60
N ALA A 89 -6.54 14.83 7.69
CA ALA A 89 -6.87 15.68 8.84
C ALA A 89 -8.39 15.77 9.10
N ALA A 90 -9.20 15.79 8.05
CA ALA A 90 -10.65 15.89 8.14
C ALA A 90 -11.34 14.55 8.50
N HIS A 91 -10.81 13.43 8.03
CA HIS A 91 -11.50 12.13 8.09
C HIS A 91 -10.84 11.08 8.99
N GLN A 92 -9.57 11.27 9.32
CA GLN A 92 -8.70 10.38 10.09
C GLN A 92 -7.76 11.22 10.99
N PRO A 93 -8.32 12.01 11.93
CA PRO A 93 -7.58 13.01 12.67
C PRO A 93 -6.49 12.43 13.58
N ARG A 94 -6.65 11.21 14.12
CA ARG A 94 -5.61 10.59 14.97
C ARG A 94 -4.41 10.16 14.13
N ALA A 95 -4.66 9.53 12.98
CA ALA A 95 -3.62 9.13 12.03
C ALA A 95 -2.86 10.36 11.52
N HIS A 96 -3.59 11.41 11.15
CA HIS A 96 -3.00 12.70 10.75
C HIS A 96 -2.13 13.29 11.86
N ALA A 97 -2.64 13.36 13.10
CA ALA A 97 -1.89 13.91 14.22
C ALA A 97 -0.61 13.10 14.50
N ALA A 98 -0.68 11.77 14.47
CA ALA A 98 0.47 10.89 14.66
C ALA A 98 1.53 11.07 13.57
N LEU A 99 1.11 11.21 12.30
CA LEU A 99 1.99 11.50 11.18
C LEU A 99 2.67 12.88 11.35
N MET A 100 1.88 13.92 11.58
CA MET A 100 2.36 15.31 11.66
C MET A 100 3.24 15.58 12.88
N ALA A 101 3.05 14.86 13.98
CA ALA A 101 3.90 14.94 15.17
C ALA A 101 5.37 14.61 14.89
N ARG A 102 5.65 13.95 13.75
CA ARG A 102 7.00 13.59 13.31
C ARG A 102 7.66 14.64 12.42
N SER A 103 6.97 15.76 12.14
CA SER A 103 7.41 16.79 11.19
C SER A 103 7.84 16.17 9.86
N PRO A 104 6.92 15.46 9.16
CA PRO A 104 7.29 14.72 7.97
C PRO A 104 7.68 15.66 6.83
N GLU A 105 8.50 15.16 5.92
CA GLU A 105 8.83 15.78 4.65
C GLU A 105 8.46 14.85 3.49
N ILE A 106 8.37 15.43 2.29
CA ILE A 106 8.16 14.68 1.04
C ILE A 106 9.49 14.53 0.34
N LEU A 107 9.79 13.30 -0.07
CA LEU A 107 10.90 12.99 -0.96
C LEU A 107 10.35 12.49 -2.29
N VAL A 108 10.97 12.90 -3.38
CA VAL A 108 10.79 12.29 -4.70
C VAL A 108 12.14 11.79 -5.17
N ALA A 109 12.24 10.51 -5.50
CA ALA A 109 13.51 9.89 -5.83
C ALA A 109 13.44 9.21 -7.21
N GLU A 110 14.52 9.31 -7.99
CA GLU A 110 14.68 8.62 -9.27
C GLU A 110 16.00 7.87 -9.39
N LEU A 111 15.96 6.77 -10.13
CA LEU A 111 17.08 5.91 -10.43
C LEU A 111 17.01 5.52 -11.90
N THR A 112 18.10 5.72 -12.65
CA THR A 112 18.20 5.23 -14.03
C THR A 112 19.22 4.11 -14.10
N THR A 113 18.74 2.88 -14.25
CA THR A 113 19.60 1.71 -14.48
C THR A 113 19.65 1.34 -15.95
N THR A 114 20.62 0.50 -16.31
CA THR A 114 20.68 -0.14 -17.63
C THR A 114 20.63 -1.64 -17.42
N ASP A 115 19.68 -2.32 -18.05
CA ASP A 115 19.52 -3.75 -17.95
C ASP A 115 20.65 -4.51 -18.72
N PRO A 116 20.78 -5.83 -18.55
CA PRO A 116 21.85 -6.60 -19.21
C PRO A 116 21.81 -6.61 -20.74
N ILE A 117 20.72 -6.18 -21.37
CA ILE A 117 20.60 -6.06 -22.84
C ILE A 117 20.78 -4.62 -23.32
N GLY A 118 21.20 -3.71 -22.43
CA GLY A 118 21.48 -2.30 -22.76
C GLY A 118 20.25 -1.40 -22.74
N ARG A 119 19.09 -1.90 -22.30
CA ARG A 119 17.87 -1.08 -22.19
C ARG A 119 17.92 -0.27 -20.90
N LYS A 120 17.72 1.04 -21.00
CA LYS A 120 17.56 1.90 -19.83
C LYS A 120 16.24 1.60 -19.13
N THR A 121 16.28 1.48 -17.81
CA THR A 121 15.11 1.36 -16.93
C THR A 121 15.14 2.52 -15.96
N TRP A 122 14.03 3.26 -15.90
CA TRP A 122 13.84 4.35 -14.97
C TRP A 122 12.88 3.89 -13.87
N ASN A 123 13.26 4.16 -12.62
CA ASN A 123 12.42 3.92 -11.45
C ASN A 123 12.29 5.22 -10.68
N ASP A 124 11.06 5.50 -10.26
CA ASP A 124 10.63 6.74 -9.65
C ASP A 124 9.69 6.43 -8.48
N ASP A 125 9.96 6.98 -7.30
CA ASP A 125 9.15 6.77 -6.09
C ASP A 125 9.00 8.07 -5.31
N ALA A 126 7.89 8.22 -4.58
CA ALA A 126 7.70 9.28 -3.60
C ALA A 126 7.64 8.71 -2.19
N PHE A 127 8.18 9.42 -1.22
CA PHE A 127 8.19 9.01 0.18
C PHE A 127 7.70 10.15 1.07
N VAL A 128 7.06 9.79 2.18
CA VAL A 128 6.71 10.70 3.25
C VAL A 128 7.24 10.14 4.56
N GLY A 129 7.91 10.97 5.34
CA GLY A 129 8.48 10.52 6.59
C GLY A 129 9.43 11.51 7.21
N SER A 130 10.13 11.05 8.24
CA SER A 130 11.14 11.84 8.95
C SER A 130 12.19 10.91 9.55
N GLY A 131 13.47 11.27 9.35
CA GLY A 131 14.63 10.53 9.85
C GLY A 131 14.67 9.08 9.39
N GLU A 132 14.43 8.15 10.33
CA GLU A 132 14.48 6.70 10.07
C GLU A 132 13.11 6.11 9.69
N HIS A 133 12.09 6.94 9.44
CA HIS A 133 10.70 6.47 9.31
C HIS A 133 10.01 7.04 8.07
N TYR A 134 10.36 6.54 6.91
CA TYR A 134 9.66 6.82 5.65
C TYR A 134 8.72 5.69 5.27
N VAL A 135 7.57 6.10 4.75
CA VAL A 135 6.64 5.27 4.00
C VAL A 135 6.62 5.75 2.56
N ARG A 136 6.40 4.85 1.62
CA ARG A 136 6.19 5.23 0.22
C ARG A 136 4.78 5.79 0.05
N VAL A 137 4.67 6.85 -0.74
CA VAL A 137 3.40 7.40 -1.21
C VAL A 137 3.22 7.02 -2.66
N ALA A 138 2.14 6.32 -2.97
CA ALA A 138 1.81 6.00 -4.35
C ALA A 138 1.24 7.25 -5.02
N ALA A 139 2.04 7.97 -5.81
CA ALA A 139 1.59 9.16 -6.50
C ALA A 139 0.44 8.86 -7.49
N ALA A 140 -0.43 9.84 -7.70
CA ALA A 140 -1.47 9.78 -8.73
C ALA A 140 -0.94 10.26 -10.09
N PHE A 141 -1.64 9.91 -11.17
CA PHE A 141 -1.37 10.55 -12.47
C PHE A 141 -1.79 12.02 -12.44
N ARG A 142 -1.15 12.82 -13.29
CA ARG A 142 -1.41 14.26 -13.40
C ARG A 142 -2.87 14.52 -13.77
N GLY A 143 -3.55 15.36 -12.99
CA GLY A 143 -4.91 15.78 -13.27
C GLY A 143 -5.83 15.78 -12.04
N GLU A 144 -7.08 15.42 -12.28
CA GLU A 144 -8.15 15.40 -11.28
C GLU A 144 -8.03 14.19 -10.33
N SER A 145 -8.46 14.33 -9.07
CA SER A 145 -8.52 13.22 -8.11
C SER A 145 -9.40 12.06 -8.62
N ILE A 146 -9.24 10.85 -8.07
CA ILE A 146 -10.13 9.72 -8.41
C ILE A 146 -11.60 10.11 -8.21
N ALA A 147 -11.88 10.87 -7.15
CA ALA A 147 -13.20 11.40 -6.85
C ALA A 147 -13.76 12.32 -7.95
N ALA A 148 -12.94 13.25 -8.45
CA ALA A 148 -13.35 14.19 -9.49
C ALA A 148 -13.43 13.53 -10.89
N ALA A 149 -12.54 12.57 -11.17
CA ALA A 149 -12.59 11.79 -12.39
C ALA A 149 -13.87 10.92 -12.47
N GLY A 150 -14.35 10.42 -11.32
CA GLY A 150 -15.50 9.52 -11.24
C GLY A 150 -15.24 8.24 -12.04
N GLU A 151 -16.28 7.70 -12.67
CA GLU A 151 -16.21 6.47 -13.49
C GLU A 151 -15.20 6.51 -14.64
N ARG A 152 -14.67 7.69 -15.01
CA ARG A 152 -13.58 7.81 -16.00
C ARG A 152 -12.25 7.27 -15.46
N SER A 153 -12.06 7.25 -14.14
CA SER A 153 -10.88 6.65 -13.52
C SER A 153 -10.98 5.14 -13.48
N VAL A 154 -9.94 4.45 -13.92
CA VAL A 154 -9.84 2.98 -13.81
C VAL A 154 -9.84 2.48 -12.36
N LEU A 155 -9.55 3.37 -11.40
CA LEU A 155 -9.55 3.06 -9.96
C LEU A 155 -10.88 3.39 -9.27
N TRP A 156 -11.83 4.01 -9.97
CA TRP A 156 -13.09 4.48 -9.39
C TRP A 156 -13.86 3.39 -8.67
N THR A 157 -13.98 2.21 -9.28
CA THR A 157 -14.71 1.09 -8.66
C THR A 157 -14.15 0.74 -7.29
N ARG A 158 -12.84 0.68 -7.14
CA ARG A 158 -12.18 0.36 -5.86
C ARG A 158 -12.32 1.49 -4.87
N TYR A 159 -12.10 2.72 -5.32
CA TYR A 159 -12.30 3.93 -4.51
C TYR A 159 -13.74 4.01 -3.94
N ALA A 160 -14.75 3.78 -4.78
CA ALA A 160 -16.17 3.85 -4.40
C ALA A 160 -16.62 2.68 -3.50
N SER A 161 -15.85 1.60 -3.42
CA SER A 161 -16.16 0.43 -2.58
C SER A 161 -15.74 0.61 -1.12
N LEU A 162 -14.95 1.65 -0.81
CA LEU A 162 -14.54 1.98 0.56
C LEU A 162 -15.59 2.84 1.26
N PRO A 163 -15.63 2.81 2.60
CA PRO A 163 -16.25 3.89 3.38
C PRO A 163 -15.70 5.26 2.93
N PRO A 164 -16.55 6.27 2.67
CA PRO A 164 -16.12 7.52 2.04
C PRO A 164 -15.02 8.27 2.80
N ALA A 165 -15.05 8.24 4.13
CA ALA A 165 -14.02 8.86 4.96
C ALA A 165 -12.64 8.22 4.76
N ILE A 166 -12.57 6.89 4.62
CA ILE A 166 -11.32 6.17 4.33
C ILE A 166 -10.88 6.45 2.89
N ALA A 167 -11.81 6.41 1.93
CA ALA A 167 -11.54 6.72 0.52
C ALA A 167 -10.87 8.09 0.38
N GLN A 168 -11.46 9.11 1.01
CA GLN A 168 -10.99 10.49 0.96
C GLN A 168 -9.65 10.68 1.70
N ALA A 169 -9.48 10.07 2.88
CA ALA A 169 -8.26 10.24 3.67
C ALA A 169 -6.99 9.73 2.99
N TYR A 170 -7.06 8.58 2.30
CA TYR A 170 -5.87 7.89 1.79
C TYR A 170 -5.72 7.92 0.28
N TYR A 171 -6.81 8.20 -0.46
CA TYR A 171 -6.85 8.00 -1.92
C TYR A 171 -7.32 9.23 -2.72
N PHE A 172 -7.41 10.39 -2.08
CA PHE A 172 -7.88 11.61 -2.76
C PHE A 172 -6.76 12.28 -3.58
N HIS A 173 -5.56 12.43 -2.99
CA HIS A 173 -4.39 13.03 -3.64
C HIS A 173 -3.27 12.03 -3.96
N ALA A 174 -3.41 10.80 -3.48
CA ALA A 174 -2.50 9.68 -3.72
C ALA A 174 -3.32 8.43 -4.05
N ASN A 175 -2.63 7.35 -4.43
CA ASN A 175 -3.22 6.04 -4.67
C ASN A 175 -3.05 5.09 -3.47
N GLY A 176 -2.57 5.60 -2.33
CA GLY A 176 -2.36 4.85 -1.08
C GLY A 176 -0.99 5.12 -0.44
N LEU A 177 -0.76 4.47 0.70
CA LEU A 177 0.48 4.54 1.45
C LEU A 177 1.06 3.12 1.59
N GLU A 178 2.38 3.02 1.50
CA GLU A 178 3.04 1.73 1.51
C GLU A 178 4.19 1.71 2.51
N LEU A 179 4.14 0.74 3.41
CA LEU A 179 5.24 0.50 4.33
C LEU A 179 6.26 -0.39 3.61
N VAL A 180 7.46 0.15 3.46
CA VAL A 180 8.57 -0.48 2.75
C VAL A 180 9.77 -0.46 3.69
N HIS A 181 10.33 -1.64 4.00
CA HIS A 181 11.53 -1.76 4.84
C HIS A 181 12.81 -2.01 4.03
N GLN A 182 12.70 -2.31 2.73
CA GLN A 182 13.82 -2.57 1.83
C GLN A 182 13.54 -2.05 0.40
N LEU A 183 14.59 -1.58 -0.27
CA LEU A 183 14.55 -1.17 -1.68
C LEU A 183 15.37 -2.14 -2.57
N PRO A 184 14.91 -2.44 -3.81
CA PRO A 184 13.60 -2.07 -4.34
C PRO A 184 12.45 -2.80 -3.63
N GLY A 185 11.38 -2.07 -3.32
CA GLY A 185 10.20 -2.64 -2.67
C GLY A 185 9.30 -3.37 -3.67
N ASN A 186 8.64 -4.46 -3.24
CA ASN A 186 7.61 -5.10 -4.04
C ASN A 186 6.25 -4.41 -3.81
N PRO A 187 5.61 -3.83 -4.85
CA PRO A 187 4.33 -3.14 -4.69
C PRO A 187 3.18 -4.07 -4.26
N TYR A 188 3.32 -5.40 -4.45
CA TYR A 188 2.32 -6.38 -3.99
C TYR A 188 2.54 -6.86 -2.55
N GLN A 189 3.58 -6.36 -1.88
CA GLN A 189 3.91 -6.73 -0.50
C GLN A 189 3.81 -5.54 0.45
N SER A 190 3.19 -4.42 0.03
CA SER A 190 2.86 -3.36 0.99
C SER A 190 1.84 -3.90 1.99
N ARG A 191 2.28 -4.00 3.23
CA ARG A 191 1.48 -4.46 4.37
C ARG A 191 1.73 -3.52 5.55
N GLY A 192 0.86 -3.51 6.54
CA GLY A 192 0.94 -2.62 7.69
C GLY A 192 0.21 -1.29 7.50
N LEU A 193 -0.07 -0.85 6.27
CA LEU A 193 -0.82 0.39 5.97
C LEU A 193 -1.91 0.15 4.91
N PRO A 194 -2.86 1.08 4.73
CA PRO A 194 -3.87 1.01 3.67
C PRO A 194 -3.23 0.81 2.29
N ALA A 195 -3.50 -0.34 1.68
CA ALA A 195 -2.79 -0.79 0.49
C ALA A 195 -3.10 0.08 -0.73
N ARG A 196 -2.13 0.17 -1.64
CA ARG A 196 -2.27 0.92 -2.89
C ARG A 196 -3.41 0.37 -3.76
N LEU A 197 -4.29 1.25 -4.24
CA LEU A 197 -5.57 0.89 -4.85
C LEU A 197 -5.47 -0.02 -6.07
N ASP A 198 -4.48 0.15 -6.94
CA ASP A 198 -4.29 -0.62 -8.18
C ASP A 198 -3.75 -2.04 -7.95
N VAL A 199 -3.13 -2.31 -6.80
CA VAL A 199 -2.48 -3.60 -6.47
C VAL A 199 -3.21 -4.42 -5.42
N TRP A 200 -4.40 -4.00 -5.00
CA TRP A 200 -5.23 -4.79 -4.07
C TRP A 200 -5.34 -6.25 -4.51
N LEU A 201 -4.90 -7.12 -3.61
CA LEU A 201 -4.93 -8.56 -3.79
C LEU A 201 -6.32 -9.09 -3.47
N ARG A 202 -6.75 -10.09 -4.23
CA ARG A 202 -8.01 -10.80 -3.98
C ARG A 202 -7.86 -11.74 -2.78
N ALA A 203 -8.97 -12.07 -2.17
CA ALA A 203 -9.02 -13.01 -1.05
C ALA A 203 -8.24 -14.33 -1.27
N ASP A 204 -8.33 -14.94 -2.46
CA ASP A 204 -7.62 -16.19 -2.78
C ASP A 204 -6.11 -16.01 -3.00
N GLN A 205 -5.64 -14.77 -3.20
CA GLN A 205 -4.22 -14.44 -3.32
C GLN A 205 -3.58 -14.18 -1.95
N VAL A 206 -4.36 -13.67 -1.00
CA VAL A 206 -3.88 -13.31 0.36
C VAL A 206 -4.04 -14.50 1.32
N GLY A 207 -5.13 -15.25 1.18
CA GLY A 207 -5.54 -16.31 2.08
C GLY A 207 -5.00 -17.70 1.76
N GLY A 208 -3.97 -17.85 0.92
CA GLY A 208 -3.35 -19.15 0.62
C GLY A 208 -4.08 -20.01 -0.43
N SER A 209 -3.36 -20.97 -1.02
CA SER A 209 -3.80 -21.74 -2.19
C SER A 209 -4.20 -23.20 -1.88
N GLY A 210 -4.17 -23.61 -0.61
CA GLY A 210 -4.54 -24.95 -0.18
C GLY A 210 -6.03 -25.23 -0.43
N ARG A 211 -6.38 -26.44 -0.89
CA ARG A 211 -7.78 -26.80 -1.23
C ARG A 211 -8.77 -26.55 -0.09
N LYS A 212 -8.40 -26.90 1.14
CA LYS A 212 -9.24 -26.67 2.34
C LYS A 212 -9.46 -25.18 2.57
N GLN A 213 -8.37 -24.41 2.58
CA GLN A 213 -8.38 -22.97 2.82
C GLN A 213 -9.17 -22.22 1.73
N LEU A 214 -8.99 -22.59 0.47
CA LEU A 214 -9.78 -22.05 -0.64
C LEU A 214 -11.28 -22.35 -0.48
N ASN A 215 -11.66 -23.50 0.06
CA ASN A 215 -13.06 -23.79 0.33
C ASN A 215 -13.62 -22.92 1.47
N GLU A 216 -12.83 -22.70 2.53
CA GLU A 216 -13.21 -21.81 3.64
C GLU A 216 -13.36 -20.36 3.16
N ILE A 217 -12.42 -19.84 2.36
CA ILE A 217 -12.50 -18.53 1.70
C ILE A 217 -13.79 -18.42 0.89
N LYS A 218 -14.07 -19.41 0.03
CA LYS A 218 -15.27 -19.41 -0.82
C LYS A 218 -16.55 -19.36 0.01
N GLN A 219 -16.65 -20.20 1.03
CA GLN A 219 -17.84 -20.31 1.87
C GLN A 219 -18.02 -19.06 2.74
N GLY A 220 -16.96 -18.59 3.39
CA GLY A 220 -16.98 -17.40 4.24
C GLY A 220 -17.44 -16.16 3.48
N PHE A 221 -16.79 -15.84 2.36
CA PHE A 221 -17.16 -14.66 1.57
C PHE A 221 -18.53 -14.78 0.89
N ALA A 222 -18.95 -15.99 0.48
CA ALA A 222 -20.30 -16.18 -0.06
C ALA A 222 -21.38 -15.91 0.99
N ALA A 223 -21.13 -16.20 2.27
CA ALA A 223 -22.10 -16.00 3.35
C ALA A 223 -22.35 -14.53 3.69
N ILE A 224 -21.36 -13.65 3.47
CA ILE A 224 -21.43 -12.22 3.82
C ILE A 224 -21.64 -11.30 2.62
N ALA A 225 -21.63 -11.87 1.41
CA ALA A 225 -21.74 -11.13 0.17
C ALA A 225 -22.98 -10.25 0.14
N ASP A 226 -22.77 -8.98 -0.24
CA ASP A 226 -23.84 -8.05 -0.49
C ASP A 226 -24.66 -8.53 -1.70
N PRO A 227 -25.97 -8.82 -1.51
CA PRO A 227 -26.84 -9.27 -2.60
C PRO A 227 -27.07 -8.20 -3.68
N ASP A 228 -26.86 -6.91 -3.35
CA ASP A 228 -27.05 -5.79 -4.27
C ASP A 228 -25.78 -5.50 -5.09
N ALA A 229 -24.66 -6.13 -4.77
CA ALA A 229 -23.45 -6.01 -5.56
C ALA A 229 -23.62 -6.73 -6.91
N PRO A 230 -23.25 -6.09 -8.04
CA PRO A 230 -23.35 -6.72 -9.35
C PRO A 230 -22.46 -7.97 -9.41
N PRO A 231 -22.92 -9.05 -10.07
CA PRO A 231 -22.12 -10.25 -10.21
C PRO A 231 -20.87 -9.98 -11.04
N ARG A 232 -19.74 -10.56 -10.63
CA ARG A 232 -18.52 -10.54 -11.47
C ARG A 232 -18.76 -11.32 -12.75
N ARG A 233 -18.00 -10.97 -13.79
CA ARG A 233 -18.03 -11.68 -15.10
C ARG A 233 -17.73 -13.18 -14.99
N ASP A 234 -16.90 -13.59 -14.03
CA ASP A 234 -16.57 -15.00 -13.79
C ASP A 234 -17.57 -15.70 -12.84
N GLY A 235 -18.53 -14.95 -12.28
CA GLY A 235 -19.51 -15.45 -11.31
C GLY A 235 -18.92 -15.82 -9.95
N LEU A 236 -17.63 -15.57 -9.70
CA LEU A 236 -16.94 -16.01 -8.49
C LEU A 236 -17.00 -14.93 -7.41
N VAL A 237 -17.96 -15.07 -6.49
CA VAL A 237 -18.25 -14.09 -5.42
C VAL A 237 -17.03 -13.77 -4.57
N TRP A 238 -16.27 -14.75 -4.07
CA TRP A 238 -15.10 -14.47 -3.22
C TRP A 238 -14.00 -13.65 -3.92
N ARG A 239 -13.99 -13.60 -5.26
CA ARG A 239 -13.06 -12.77 -6.04
C ARG A 239 -13.49 -11.32 -6.18
N SER A 240 -14.69 -10.94 -5.72
CA SER A 240 -15.07 -9.54 -5.57
C SER A 240 -14.54 -8.93 -4.28
N PHE A 241 -14.03 -9.75 -3.35
CA PHE A 241 -13.44 -9.25 -2.12
C PHE A 241 -11.96 -8.93 -2.32
N ALA A 242 -11.65 -7.65 -2.14
CA ALA A 242 -10.31 -7.11 -2.25
C ALA A 242 -9.76 -6.81 -0.86
N CYS A 243 -8.52 -7.24 -0.59
CA CYS A 243 -7.82 -6.91 0.63
C CYS A 243 -7.33 -5.47 0.57
N VAL A 244 -7.78 -4.66 1.51
CA VAL A 244 -7.52 -3.22 1.57
C VAL A 244 -6.51 -2.85 2.65
N LEU A 245 -6.27 -3.76 3.58
CA LEU A 245 -5.26 -3.67 4.62
C LEU A 245 -4.88 -5.07 5.05
N ASP A 246 -3.58 -5.33 5.08
CA ASP A 246 -2.98 -6.55 5.58
C ASP A 246 -2.01 -6.13 6.69
N SER A 247 -2.28 -6.45 7.94
CA SER A 247 -1.47 -5.97 9.08
C SER A 247 -0.15 -6.73 9.28
N ARG A 248 0.10 -7.77 8.49
CA ARG A 248 1.37 -8.54 8.54
C ARG A 248 2.54 -7.65 8.11
N GLU A 249 3.75 -8.04 8.48
CA GLU A 249 4.96 -7.34 8.00
C GLU A 249 5.26 -7.73 6.53
N GLN A 250 5.97 -6.88 5.77
CA GLN A 250 6.13 -6.99 4.30
C GLN A 250 6.69 -8.35 3.80
N ASP A 251 7.42 -9.10 4.64
CA ASP A 251 7.97 -10.43 4.31
C ASP A 251 7.23 -11.60 4.98
N ASP A 252 6.21 -11.33 5.79
CA ASP A 252 5.50 -12.37 6.51
C ASP A 252 4.37 -12.96 5.67
N SER A 253 4.61 -14.05 4.95
CA SER A 253 3.56 -14.80 4.24
C SER A 253 2.75 -15.75 5.13
N GLY A 254 2.92 -15.70 6.45
CA GLY A 254 2.20 -16.50 7.43
C GLY A 254 0.70 -16.18 7.48
N SER A 255 -0.07 -17.05 8.14
CA SER A 255 -1.50 -16.83 8.34
C SER A 255 -1.80 -15.90 9.51
N ALA A 256 -0.87 -15.74 10.46
CA ALA A 256 -1.03 -14.87 11.61
C ALA A 256 -1.06 -13.40 11.18
N GLY A 257 -1.98 -12.61 11.72
CA GLY A 257 -2.23 -11.24 11.35
C GLY A 257 -3.66 -10.99 10.88
N ASP A 258 -4.08 -9.73 11.00
CA ASP A 258 -5.42 -9.26 10.67
C ASP A 258 -5.47 -8.71 9.24
N LEU A 259 -6.52 -9.10 8.52
CA LEU A 259 -6.77 -8.69 7.15
C LEU A 259 -8.13 -8.00 7.06
N LEU A 260 -8.19 -6.86 6.38
CA LEU A 260 -9.43 -6.16 6.09
C LEU A 260 -9.77 -6.25 4.62
N PHE A 261 -11.05 -6.51 4.35
CA PHE A 261 -11.60 -6.69 3.01
C PHE A 261 -12.80 -5.78 2.77
N VAL A 262 -12.97 -5.37 1.52
CA VAL A 262 -14.22 -4.80 1.01
C VAL A 262 -14.69 -5.60 -0.19
N GLN A 263 -16.01 -5.60 -0.43
CA GLN A 263 -16.56 -6.14 -1.66
C GLN A 263 -16.57 -5.06 -2.74
N GLU A 264 -15.79 -5.25 -3.80
CA GLU A 264 -15.78 -4.36 -4.95
C GLU A 264 -17.21 -4.21 -5.53
N GLN A 265 -17.60 -3.00 -5.89
CA GLN A 265 -18.91 -2.63 -6.47
C GLN A 265 -20.11 -2.78 -5.53
N SER A 266 -19.91 -3.14 -4.26
CA SER A 266 -20.98 -3.17 -3.27
C SER A 266 -21.41 -1.75 -2.87
N PRO A 267 -22.71 -1.41 -2.93
CA PRO A 267 -23.20 -0.14 -2.41
C PRO A 267 -23.17 -0.08 -0.88
N SER A 268 -23.11 -1.22 -0.19
CA SER A 268 -23.10 -1.26 1.28
C SER A 268 -21.84 -0.68 1.91
N GLN A 269 -20.73 -0.61 1.16
CA GLN A 269 -19.42 -0.11 1.61
C GLN A 269 -18.96 -0.75 2.94
N ARG A 270 -19.42 -1.97 3.22
CA ARG A 270 -19.08 -2.71 4.44
C ARG A 270 -17.65 -3.22 4.36
N MET A 271 -17.01 -3.21 5.53
CA MET A 271 -15.68 -3.78 5.71
C MET A 271 -15.76 -5.06 6.52
N PHE A 272 -14.92 -6.02 6.15
CA PHE A 272 -14.87 -7.34 6.76
C PHE A 272 -13.47 -7.62 7.28
N HIS A 273 -13.41 -8.23 8.45
CA HIS A 273 -12.19 -8.54 9.16
C HIS A 273 -12.00 -10.07 9.21
N VAL A 274 -10.82 -10.52 8.78
CA VAL A 274 -10.34 -11.89 8.95
C VAL A 274 -9.15 -11.88 9.91
N HIS A 275 -9.36 -12.45 11.09
CA HIS A 275 -8.35 -12.57 12.14
C HIS A 275 -7.52 -13.84 11.93
N ASP A 276 -6.20 -13.73 11.91
CA ASP A 276 -5.25 -14.85 11.79
C ASP A 276 -5.57 -15.83 10.65
N GLY A 277 -6.03 -15.28 9.51
CA GLY A 277 -6.38 -16.07 8.33
C GLY A 277 -7.58 -17.01 8.50
N ASN A 278 -8.40 -16.81 9.54
CA ASN A 278 -9.59 -17.63 9.81
C ASN A 278 -10.79 -17.21 8.95
N PHE A 279 -10.79 -17.62 7.67
CA PHE A 279 -11.87 -17.33 6.73
C PHE A 279 -13.20 -18.04 7.04
N ALA A 280 -13.21 -19.02 7.95
CA ALA A 280 -14.45 -19.66 8.40
C ALA A 280 -15.25 -18.79 9.38
N ALA A 281 -14.63 -17.78 9.98
CA ALA A 281 -15.24 -16.88 10.96
C ALA A 281 -14.99 -15.42 10.58
N ILE A 282 -15.36 -15.04 9.36
CA ILE A 282 -15.28 -13.64 8.91
C ILE A 282 -16.15 -12.77 9.81
N ARG A 283 -15.59 -11.63 10.21
CA ARG A 283 -16.24 -10.65 11.09
C ARG A 283 -16.63 -9.43 10.28
N GLN A 284 -17.71 -8.77 10.65
CA GLN A 284 -18.04 -7.45 10.12
C GLN A 284 -17.41 -6.40 11.02
N VAL A 285 -16.81 -5.37 10.42
CA VAL A 285 -16.30 -4.21 11.15
C VAL A 285 -17.45 -3.24 11.41
N ASP A 286 -17.65 -2.86 12.67
CA ASP A 286 -18.76 -2.00 13.09
C ASP A 286 -18.45 -0.51 12.91
N ASP A 287 -17.21 -0.11 13.21
CA ASP A 287 -16.70 1.25 13.00
C ASP A 287 -15.41 1.18 12.15
N PRO A 288 -15.53 1.07 10.81
CA PRO A 288 -14.36 0.97 9.95
C PRO A 288 -13.51 2.24 9.97
N VAL A 289 -14.13 3.41 10.12
CA VAL A 289 -13.46 4.71 10.09
C VAL A 289 -12.62 4.90 11.35
N GLY A 290 -13.18 4.60 12.53
CA GLY A 290 -12.45 4.64 13.79
C GLY A 290 -11.36 3.58 13.89
N LEU A 291 -11.60 2.37 13.40
CA LEU A 291 -10.59 1.31 13.32
C LEU A 291 -9.38 1.77 12.52
N TYR A 292 -9.59 2.27 11.29
CA TYR A 292 -8.50 2.74 10.43
C TYR A 292 -7.72 3.89 11.08
N ASP A 293 -8.43 4.84 11.67
CA ASP A 293 -7.80 6.05 12.24
C ASP A 293 -6.89 5.67 13.41
N GLU A 294 -7.36 4.79 14.29
CA GLU A 294 -6.59 4.33 15.45
C GLU A 294 -5.45 3.41 15.05
N TYR A 295 -5.67 2.47 14.13
CA TYR A 295 -4.63 1.55 13.66
C TYR A 295 -3.50 2.29 12.95
N VAL A 296 -3.81 3.19 12.01
CA VAL A 296 -2.77 3.93 11.28
C VAL A 296 -2.04 4.91 12.21
N ALA A 297 -2.74 5.54 13.16
CA ALA A 297 -2.08 6.33 14.21
C ALA A 297 -1.12 5.48 15.05
N TRP A 298 -1.52 4.26 15.42
CA TRP A 298 -0.69 3.31 16.15
C TRP A 298 0.56 2.93 15.35
N VAL A 299 0.44 2.66 14.05
CA VAL A 299 1.58 2.40 13.16
C VAL A 299 2.54 3.59 13.12
N PHE A 300 2.04 4.80 12.85
CA PHE A 300 2.91 6.00 12.78
C PHE A 300 3.54 6.39 14.11
N SER A 301 2.89 6.09 15.22
CA SER A 301 3.44 6.31 16.57
C SER A 301 4.52 5.30 16.97
N GLY A 302 4.80 4.30 16.12
CA GLY A 302 5.74 3.22 16.45
C GLY A 302 5.21 2.31 17.53
N GLY A 303 3.89 2.07 17.54
CA GLY A 303 3.21 1.26 18.53
C GLY A 303 3.91 -0.09 18.77
N ALA A 304 4.12 -0.42 20.05
CA ALA A 304 4.67 -1.70 20.45
C ALA A 304 3.55 -2.74 20.60
N GLY A 305 3.84 -4.00 20.25
CA GLY A 305 2.91 -5.12 20.40
C GLY A 305 1.99 -5.32 19.20
N THR A 306 0.80 -5.88 19.46
CA THR A 306 -0.22 -6.18 18.44
C THR A 306 -1.41 -5.25 18.64
N PHE A 307 -1.90 -4.65 17.55
CA PHE A 307 -3.15 -3.89 17.57
C PHE A 307 -4.34 -4.86 17.58
N ASP A 308 -5.32 -4.65 18.45
CA ASP A 308 -6.47 -5.56 18.56
C ASP A 308 -7.64 -5.14 17.66
N PHE A 309 -7.68 -5.69 16.44
CA PHE A 309 -8.78 -5.49 15.49
C PHE A 309 -10.11 -6.12 15.96
N CYS A 310 -10.09 -7.04 16.93
CA CYS A 310 -11.31 -7.69 17.42
C CYS A 310 -12.22 -6.72 18.20
N LEU A 311 -11.68 -5.64 18.75
CA LEU A 311 -12.47 -4.60 19.46
C LEU A 311 -13.46 -3.85 18.56
N TYR A 312 -13.19 -3.81 17.26
CA TYR A 312 -13.98 -3.06 16.26
C TYR A 312 -14.85 -3.95 15.39
N SER A 313 -14.84 -5.26 15.63
CA SER A 313 -15.49 -6.21 14.75
C SER A 313 -16.29 -7.23 15.54
N ARG A 314 -17.33 -7.79 14.91
CA ARG A 314 -18.18 -8.84 15.48
C ARG A 314 -18.43 -9.94 14.45
N PRO A 315 -18.81 -11.16 14.85
CA PRO A 315 -19.20 -12.19 13.90
C PRO A 315 -20.22 -11.64 12.88
N ALA A 316 -19.93 -11.85 11.59
CA ALA A 316 -20.73 -11.36 10.47
C ALA A 316 -21.97 -12.22 10.22
#